data_AF-W2NDM7-F1
#
_entry.id   AF-W2NDM7-F1
#
_cell.length_a   1.000
_cell.length_b   1.000
_cell.length_c   1.000
_cell.angle_alpha   90.00
_cell.angle_beta   90.00
_cell.angle_gamma   90.00
#
_symmetry.space_group_name_H-M   'P 1'
#
loop_
_entity.id
_entity.type
_entity.pdbx_description
1 polymer ?
#
loop_
_entity_poly.entity_id
_entity_poly.type
_entity_poly.pdbx_seq_one_letter_code
_entity_poly.pdbx_strand_id
1 'polypeptide(L)'
;MFHAETMAYDFANIIHHTCRNDFASGCTAAVSDESVCLDLTDEMKSFVDELVGTTDESPTKIWELTYRKFYENSVGVIRGLKKKQIITRTNNVRAAQNGKDLFSMIQSPSMTKVKNAELGFLVFNYAWLDDTKITHGKSGLVWLIGWAQLELQNFLLYYGVHLFVDGTFRSAPKGYHQVVTLMMYDPLTELFAPLIFTLTTSKTQNSYKKLFYCVEFAVVKKSSPNDVVCDFKAAVIFTIREHFPKTKIIGYLISVQGVAWVKAKIKQRCEAKGVPYSREKWRQFRQYFARPCLEQYPPELWNIFNVERKIVNRTNNPLERFHRELNARFKRQSSLKRFVKTIEEIAQHYVILRRGIISGVAPAPARSTMRFPGAAKLPESSRSSSEDLELQYDTSLEYEEATDD
;
A
#
# COMPACT_ATOMS: atom_id res chain seq x y z
N MET A 1 -29.00 36.11 15.82
CA MET A 1 -29.48 35.83 14.45
C MET A 1 -29.71 37.17 13.79
N PHE A 2 -28.82 37.58 12.89
CA PHE A 2 -28.99 38.76 12.04
C PHE A 2 -28.59 38.30 10.64
N HIS A 3 -29.57 38.31 9.73
CA HIS A 3 -29.42 37.88 8.34
C HIS A 3 -28.72 38.98 7.55
N ALA A 4 -27.57 38.66 6.97
CA ALA A 4 -26.88 39.49 5.98
C ALA A 4 -27.16 38.94 4.58
N GLU A 5 -28.32 39.26 4.02
CA GLU A 5 -28.60 39.09 2.60
C GLU A 5 -29.16 40.41 2.06
N THR A 6 -28.63 40.85 0.92
CA THR A 6 -28.96 42.06 0.13
C THR A 6 -28.35 43.38 0.60
N MET A 7 -27.08 43.62 0.22
CA MET A 7 -26.54 44.98 0.00
C MET A 7 -25.74 44.95 -1.30
N ALA A 8 -26.35 45.39 -2.40
CA ALA A 8 -25.63 45.78 -3.60
C ALA A 8 -25.14 47.21 -3.38
N TYR A 9 -23.81 47.40 -3.34
CA TYR A 9 -23.24 48.73 -3.19
C TYR A 9 -23.26 49.46 -4.53
N ASP A 10 -23.96 50.59 -4.59
CA ASP A 10 -23.91 51.53 -5.70
C ASP A 10 -22.63 52.38 -5.58
N PHE A 11 -21.61 52.00 -6.34
CA PHE A 11 -20.33 52.70 -6.38
C PHE A 11 -20.40 54.03 -7.13
N ALA A 12 -21.51 54.35 -7.82
CA ALA A 12 -21.63 55.60 -8.57
C ALA A 12 -21.94 56.82 -7.69
N ASN A 13 -22.34 56.62 -6.44
CA ASN A 13 -22.80 57.69 -5.52
C ASN A 13 -22.01 57.77 -4.20
N ILE A 14 -20.75 57.34 -4.17
CA ILE A 14 -19.92 57.50 -2.96
C ILE A 14 -19.53 58.98 -2.81
N ILE A 15 -20.12 59.65 -1.82
CA ILE A 15 -19.68 60.98 -1.38
C ILE A 15 -18.32 60.83 -0.69
N HIS A 16 -17.31 61.54 -1.19
CA HIS A 16 -15.99 61.60 -0.56
C HIS A 16 -16.13 62.16 0.86
N HIS A 17 -15.68 61.39 1.85
CA HIS A 17 -15.57 61.90 3.20
C HIS A 17 -14.30 62.75 3.32
N THR A 18 -14.45 63.93 3.90
CA THR A 18 -13.37 64.88 4.15
C THR A 18 -12.51 64.44 5.33
N CYS A 19 -11.46 63.66 5.06
CA CYS A 19 -10.31 63.51 5.94
C CYS A 19 -9.06 64.07 5.26
N ARG A 20 -8.84 65.36 5.52
CA ARG A 20 -7.57 66.12 5.52
C ARG A 20 -6.82 66.33 4.20
N ASN A 21 -7.11 67.49 3.60
CA ASN A 21 -6.20 68.26 2.75
C ASN A 21 -4.86 68.50 3.47
N ASP A 22 -3.75 68.23 2.79
CA ASP A 22 -2.53 69.05 2.80
C ASP A 22 -1.60 68.53 1.70
N PHE A 23 -1.72 69.12 0.51
CA PHE A 23 -0.63 69.60 -0.36
C PHE A 23 -1.20 69.86 -1.76
N ALA A 24 -1.44 71.15 -2.02
CA ALA A 24 -1.67 71.67 -3.35
C ALA A 24 -0.36 71.62 -4.14
N SER A 25 -0.31 70.84 -5.23
CA SER A 25 0.25 71.30 -6.50
C SER A 25 -0.25 70.37 -7.61
N GLY A 26 -0.89 70.97 -8.61
CA GLY A 26 -1.66 70.27 -9.62
C GLY A 26 -0.82 69.34 -10.48
N CYS A 27 -1.27 68.09 -10.55
CA CYS A 27 -1.22 67.25 -11.74
C CYS A 27 -2.42 66.33 -11.63
N THR A 28 -3.35 66.42 -12.58
CA THR A 28 -4.39 65.42 -12.81
C THR A 28 -3.71 64.10 -13.16
N ALA A 29 -3.39 63.29 -12.16
CA ALA A 29 -3.02 61.91 -12.37
C ALA A 29 -4.30 61.18 -12.77
N ALA A 30 -4.41 60.84 -14.06
CA ALA A 30 -5.28 59.78 -14.48
C ALA A 30 -4.82 58.52 -13.74
N VAL A 31 -5.56 58.14 -12.69
CA VAL A 31 -5.32 56.90 -11.95
C VAL A 31 -5.86 55.75 -12.82
N SER A 32 -5.13 55.42 -13.89
CA SER A 32 -5.20 54.09 -14.50
C SER A 32 -4.40 53.14 -13.62
N ASP A 33 -4.91 52.83 -12.43
CA ASP A 33 -4.19 52.01 -11.46
C ASP A 33 -4.61 50.55 -11.54
N GLU A 34 -4.51 49.98 -12.75
CA GLU A 34 -4.45 48.53 -12.93
C GLU A 34 -3.13 47.94 -12.35
N SER A 35 -2.23 48.77 -11.80
CA SER A 35 -0.92 48.33 -11.28
C SER A 35 -0.90 47.95 -9.79
N VAL A 36 -1.92 48.30 -8.99
CA VAL A 36 -1.97 47.99 -7.54
C VAL A 36 -2.62 46.63 -7.24
N CYS A 37 -3.31 46.01 -8.20
CA CYS A 37 -4.02 44.75 -8.03
C CYS A 37 -3.32 43.61 -8.78
N LEU A 38 -2.54 42.79 -8.06
CA LEU A 38 -1.92 41.60 -8.65
C LEU A 38 -2.94 40.47 -8.78
N ASP A 39 -3.30 40.10 -10.01
CA ASP A 39 -4.16 38.94 -10.28
C ASP A 39 -3.32 37.65 -10.32
N LEU A 40 -3.36 36.90 -9.22
CA LEU A 40 -2.65 35.64 -9.05
C LEU A 40 -3.58 34.44 -9.21
N THR A 41 -4.77 34.63 -9.77
CA THR A 41 -5.81 33.60 -9.85
C THR A 41 -5.31 32.31 -10.51
N ASP A 42 -4.62 32.41 -11.65
CA ASP A 42 -4.14 31.23 -12.39
C ASP A 42 -2.91 30.59 -11.75
N GLU A 43 -2.02 31.37 -11.15
CA GLU A 43 -0.89 30.85 -10.39
C GLU A 43 -1.37 30.08 -9.16
N MET A 44 -2.35 30.62 -8.44
CA MET A 44 -3.01 29.94 -7.32
C MET A 44 -3.71 28.66 -7.76
N LYS A 45 -4.39 28.64 -8.92
CA LYS A 45 -4.98 27.42 -9.48
C LYS A 45 -3.91 26.35 -9.73
N SER A 46 -2.82 26.72 -10.40
CA SER A 46 -1.70 25.82 -10.73
C SER A 46 -1.05 25.25 -9.47
N PHE A 47 -0.79 26.10 -8.48
CA PHE A 47 -0.23 25.68 -7.18
C PHE A 47 -1.17 24.75 -6.41
N VAL A 48 -2.48 25.03 -6.39
CA VAL A 48 -3.47 24.15 -5.76
C VAL A 48 -3.51 22.80 -6.46
N ASP A 49 -3.50 22.77 -7.79
CA ASP A 49 -3.51 21.52 -8.56
C ASP A 49 -2.22 20.70 -8.34
N GLU A 50 -1.08 21.37 -8.23
CA GLU A 50 0.20 20.77 -7.86
C GLU A 50 0.14 20.17 -6.44
N LEU A 51 -0.34 20.92 -5.45
CA LEU A 51 -0.52 20.44 -4.07
C LEU A 51 -1.47 19.24 -4.01
N VAL A 52 -2.56 19.24 -4.77
CA VAL A 52 -3.49 18.10 -4.86
C VAL A 52 -2.82 16.89 -5.52
N GLY A 53 -1.96 17.11 -6.52
CA GLY A 53 -1.21 16.04 -7.17
C GLY A 53 -0.03 15.50 -6.35
N THR A 54 0.45 16.26 -5.37
CA THR A 54 1.65 15.93 -4.60
C THR A 54 1.37 15.59 -3.14
N THR A 55 0.21 15.92 -2.58
CA THR A 55 -0.11 15.75 -1.15
C THR A 55 -1.49 15.15 -0.90
N ASP A 56 -1.64 14.43 0.21
CA ASP A 56 -2.92 13.91 0.72
C ASP A 56 -3.51 14.83 1.81
N GLU A 57 -3.22 16.14 1.75
CA GLU A 57 -3.66 17.08 2.78
C GLU A 57 -5.17 17.38 2.73
N SER A 58 -5.78 17.76 3.85
CA SER A 58 -7.21 18.13 3.82
C SER A 58 -7.42 19.38 2.95
N PRO A 59 -8.59 19.61 2.34
CA PRO A 59 -8.86 20.84 1.59
C PRO A 59 -8.61 22.11 2.40
N THR A 60 -8.87 22.05 3.72
CA THR A 60 -8.55 23.13 4.66
C THR A 60 -7.05 23.35 4.79
N LYS A 61 -6.25 22.28 4.85
CA LYS A 61 -4.79 22.38 4.94
C LYS A 61 -4.16 22.86 3.63
N ILE A 62 -4.72 22.47 2.48
CA ILE A 62 -4.32 23.01 1.17
C ILE A 62 -4.61 24.51 1.08
N TRP A 63 -5.74 24.97 1.62
CA TRP A 63 -6.01 26.39 1.78
C TRP A 63 -4.96 27.09 2.66
N GLU A 64 -4.59 26.53 3.82
CA GLU A 64 -3.55 27.11 4.68
C GLU A 64 -2.20 27.25 3.95
N LEU A 65 -1.78 26.23 3.20
CA LEU A 65 -0.53 26.27 2.43
C LEU A 65 -0.58 27.31 1.31
N THR A 66 -1.73 27.41 0.62
CA THR A 66 -1.94 28.42 -0.42
C THR A 66 -1.98 29.83 0.18
N TYR A 67 -2.63 29.99 1.33
CA TYR A 67 -2.69 31.25 2.05
C TYR A 67 -1.31 31.71 2.51
N ARG A 68 -0.51 30.81 3.06
CA ARG A 68 0.87 31.09 3.44
C ARG A 68 1.73 31.54 2.27
N LYS A 69 1.59 30.88 1.13
CA LYS A 69 2.39 31.19 -0.06
C LYS A 69 2.02 32.54 -0.68
N PHE A 70 0.73 32.84 -0.80
CA PHE A 70 0.25 33.97 -1.59
C PHE A 70 -0.25 35.16 -0.78
N TYR A 71 -0.79 34.97 0.43
CA TYR A 71 -1.45 36.02 1.21
C TYR A 71 -0.71 36.42 2.50
N GLU A 72 0.07 35.54 3.13
CA GLU A 72 0.64 35.80 4.47
C GLU A 72 1.74 36.89 4.46
N ASN A 73 2.44 37.07 3.33
CA ASN A 73 3.51 38.08 3.17
C ASN A 73 3.25 39.06 2.01
N SER A 74 2.00 39.17 1.54
CA SER A 74 1.68 40.01 0.40
C SER A 74 1.60 41.49 0.78
N VAL A 75 2.36 42.33 0.06
CA VAL A 75 2.50 43.77 0.33
C VAL A 75 1.42 44.62 -0.38
N GLY A 76 0.60 43.99 -1.25
CA GLY A 76 -0.42 44.67 -2.06
C GLY A 76 -1.77 43.95 -2.11
N VAL A 77 -2.75 44.55 -2.79
CA VAL A 77 -4.08 43.96 -2.98
C VAL A 77 -3.98 42.82 -3.98
N ILE A 78 -4.29 41.60 -3.54
CA ILE A 78 -4.27 40.41 -4.40
C ILE A 78 -5.68 40.07 -4.85
N ARG A 79 -5.88 39.98 -6.16
CA ARG A 79 -7.02 39.30 -6.76
C ARG A 79 -6.66 37.83 -6.93
N GLY A 80 -7.37 36.97 -6.20
CA GLY A 80 -7.05 35.54 -6.17
C GLY A 80 -8.21 34.68 -5.70
N LEU A 81 -7.94 33.40 -5.43
CA LEU A 81 -8.97 32.43 -5.07
C LEU A 81 -9.36 32.54 -3.59
N LYS A 82 -10.68 32.59 -3.33
CA LYS A 82 -11.24 32.51 -1.97
C LYS A 82 -11.15 31.08 -1.41
N LYS A 83 -11.13 30.92 -0.08
CA LYS A 83 -11.12 29.62 0.62
C LYS A 83 -12.14 28.61 0.06
N LYS A 84 -13.39 29.03 -0.15
CA LYS A 84 -14.44 28.18 -0.71
C LYS A 84 -14.10 27.70 -2.13
N GLN A 85 -13.55 28.58 -2.97
CA GLN A 85 -13.13 28.24 -4.34
C GLN A 85 -11.97 27.23 -4.34
N ILE A 86 -11.00 27.37 -3.42
CA ILE A 86 -9.90 26.41 -3.28
C ILE A 86 -10.38 25.06 -2.77
N ILE A 87 -11.28 25.03 -1.78
CA ILE A 87 -11.85 23.78 -1.27
C ILE A 87 -12.66 23.07 -2.37
N THR A 88 -13.52 23.80 -3.09
CA THR A 88 -14.28 23.26 -4.21
C THR A 88 -13.36 22.78 -5.33
N ARG A 89 -12.33 23.55 -5.71
CA ARG A 89 -11.34 23.14 -6.70
C ARG A 89 -10.60 21.88 -6.28
N THR A 90 -10.15 21.82 -5.02
CA THR A 90 -9.48 20.65 -4.45
C THR A 90 -10.36 19.40 -4.58
N ASN A 91 -11.64 19.50 -4.19
CA ASN A 91 -12.57 18.39 -4.28
C ASN A 91 -12.86 18.00 -5.73
N ASN A 92 -13.00 18.97 -6.64
CA ASN A 92 -13.24 18.73 -8.06
C ASN A 92 -12.03 18.08 -8.75
N VAL A 93 -10.81 18.53 -8.46
CA VAL A 93 -9.57 17.93 -8.98
C VAL A 93 -9.41 16.51 -8.44
N ARG A 94 -9.71 16.28 -7.16
CA ARG A 94 -9.73 14.93 -6.58
C ARG A 94 -10.81 14.04 -7.18
N ALA A 95 -12.00 14.57 -7.41
CA ALA A 95 -13.09 13.86 -8.04
C ALA A 95 -12.78 13.54 -9.51
N ALA A 96 -12.10 14.44 -10.22
CA ALA A 96 -11.60 14.18 -11.56
C ALA A 96 -10.53 13.08 -11.54
N GLN A 97 -9.56 13.14 -10.61
CA GLN A 97 -8.54 12.10 -10.43
C GLN A 97 -9.12 10.72 -10.01
N ASN A 98 -10.22 10.71 -9.26
CA ASN A 98 -10.82 9.48 -8.72
C ASN A 98 -12.01 8.96 -9.55
N GLY A 99 -12.61 9.78 -10.42
CA GLY A 99 -13.95 9.55 -10.95
C GLY A 99 -14.14 9.80 -12.44
N LYS A 100 -13.18 10.41 -13.16
CA LYS A 100 -13.25 10.48 -14.63
C LYS A 100 -11.95 10.02 -15.26
N ASP A 101 -12.08 8.78 -15.75
CA ASP A 101 -11.22 8.14 -16.74
C ASP A 101 -9.87 7.64 -16.24
N LEU A 102 -9.92 6.51 -15.52
CA LEU A 102 -8.77 5.65 -15.22
C LEU A 102 -7.92 5.39 -16.48
N PHE A 103 -8.55 5.32 -17.66
CA PHE A 103 -7.88 5.14 -18.94
C PHE A 103 -7.03 6.36 -19.32
N SER A 104 -7.58 7.58 -19.29
CA SER A 104 -6.81 8.81 -19.51
C SER A 104 -5.67 8.99 -18.50
N MET A 105 -5.89 8.60 -17.23
CA MET A 105 -4.87 8.70 -16.19
C MET A 105 -3.75 7.69 -16.40
N ILE A 106 -4.07 6.44 -16.72
CA ILE A 106 -3.08 5.39 -17.03
C ILE A 106 -2.31 5.72 -18.31
N GLN A 107 -2.86 6.47 -19.26
CA GLN A 107 -2.11 6.93 -20.44
C GLN A 107 -1.19 8.12 -20.17
N SER A 108 -1.33 8.81 -19.02
CA SER A 108 -0.48 9.96 -18.72
C SER A 108 0.99 9.55 -18.55
N PRO A 109 1.97 10.36 -19.03
CA PRO A 109 3.39 10.08 -18.86
C PRO A 109 3.80 9.87 -17.38
N SER A 110 3.17 10.59 -16.45
CA SER A 110 3.42 10.46 -15.01
C SER A 110 3.00 9.13 -14.39
N MET A 111 2.25 8.30 -15.12
CA MET A 111 1.77 7.00 -14.66
C MET A 111 2.41 5.83 -15.42
N THR A 112 3.07 6.14 -16.54
CA THR A 112 3.63 5.16 -17.48
C THR A 112 5.14 5.20 -17.58
N LYS A 113 5.79 6.30 -17.20
CA LYS A 113 7.24 6.49 -17.36
C LYS A 113 7.93 6.74 -16.02
N VAL A 114 9.19 6.32 -15.96
CA VAL A 114 10.12 6.70 -14.91
C VAL A 114 10.46 8.19 -15.07
N LYS A 115 10.42 8.93 -13.97
CA LYS A 115 10.65 10.36 -13.88
C LYS A 115 12.03 10.69 -14.45
N ASN A 116 12.06 11.65 -15.36
CA ASN A 116 13.26 12.10 -16.06
C ASN A 116 13.96 10.99 -16.88
N ALA A 117 13.24 9.94 -17.27
CA ALA A 117 13.73 8.88 -18.14
C ALA A 117 12.69 8.51 -19.20
N GLU A 118 13.15 7.95 -20.32
CA GLU A 118 12.27 7.42 -21.39
C GLU A 118 11.82 5.98 -21.14
N LEU A 119 12.09 5.43 -19.96
CA LEU A 119 11.77 4.05 -19.59
C LEU A 119 10.33 3.94 -19.08
N GLY A 120 9.65 2.87 -19.49
CA GLY A 120 8.34 2.51 -18.96
C GLY A 120 8.40 2.08 -17.49
N PHE A 121 7.38 2.47 -16.72
CA PHE A 121 7.15 2.08 -15.34
C PHE A 121 5.85 1.29 -15.16
N LEU A 122 4.82 1.56 -15.97
CA LEU A 122 3.64 0.72 -16.07
C LEU A 122 3.99 -0.54 -16.87
N VAL A 123 3.69 -1.70 -16.32
CA VAL A 123 4.07 -2.99 -16.88
C VAL A 123 2.87 -3.78 -17.42
N PHE A 124 1.73 -3.73 -16.72
CA PHE A 124 0.49 -4.31 -17.23
C PHE A 124 -0.74 -3.58 -16.67
N ASN A 125 -1.82 -3.60 -17.45
CA ASN A 125 -3.15 -3.18 -17.04
C ASN A 125 -4.15 -4.20 -17.60
N TYR A 126 -4.73 -5.03 -16.73
CA TYR A 126 -5.58 -6.14 -17.09
C TYR A 126 -6.93 -6.04 -16.38
N ALA A 127 -8.01 -6.14 -17.15
CA ALA A 127 -9.37 -6.05 -16.64
C ALA A 127 -10.21 -7.22 -17.15
N TRP A 128 -11.12 -7.72 -16.33
CA TRP A 128 -12.08 -8.75 -16.73
C TRP A 128 -13.38 -8.63 -15.94
N LEU A 129 -14.44 -9.21 -16.48
CA LEU A 129 -15.72 -9.36 -15.79
C LEU A 129 -15.72 -10.65 -14.96
N ASP A 130 -16.13 -10.51 -13.70
CA ASP A 130 -16.33 -11.59 -12.77
C ASP A 130 -17.84 -11.82 -12.61
N ASP A 131 -18.36 -12.78 -13.37
CA ASP A 131 -19.80 -13.05 -13.45
C ASP A 131 -20.40 -13.38 -12.09
N THR A 132 -19.62 -13.99 -11.17
CA THR A 132 -20.06 -14.25 -9.80
C THR A 132 -20.39 -12.95 -9.04
N LYS A 133 -19.65 -11.87 -9.28
CA LYS A 133 -19.94 -10.57 -8.67
C LYS A 133 -21.15 -9.91 -9.30
N ILE A 134 -21.37 -10.12 -10.60
CA ILE A 134 -22.53 -9.61 -11.33
C ILE A 134 -23.81 -10.26 -10.78
N THR A 135 -23.80 -11.57 -10.58
CA THR A 135 -24.95 -12.31 -10.04
C THR A 135 -25.31 -11.87 -8.60
N HIS A 136 -24.35 -11.35 -7.84
CA HIS A 136 -24.58 -10.76 -6.51
C HIS A 136 -24.85 -9.23 -6.53
N GLY A 137 -25.17 -8.65 -7.69
CA GLY A 137 -25.53 -7.22 -7.81
C GLY A 137 -24.38 -6.24 -7.56
N LYS A 138 -23.12 -6.70 -7.54
CA LYS A 138 -21.93 -5.86 -7.41
C LYS A 138 -21.37 -5.51 -8.79
N SER A 139 -20.54 -4.46 -8.85
CA SER A 139 -19.74 -4.20 -10.06
C SER A 139 -18.88 -5.43 -10.36
N GLY A 140 -19.17 -6.11 -11.48
CA GLY A 140 -18.47 -7.31 -11.92
C GLY A 140 -17.03 -7.06 -12.35
N LEU A 141 -16.63 -5.81 -12.53
CA LEU A 141 -15.36 -5.46 -13.14
C LEU A 141 -14.21 -5.60 -12.14
N VAL A 142 -13.23 -6.44 -12.48
CA VAL A 142 -12.01 -6.65 -11.70
C VAL A 142 -10.82 -6.10 -12.46
N TRP A 143 -9.93 -5.42 -11.73
CA TRP A 143 -8.74 -4.77 -12.28
C TRP A 143 -7.46 -5.32 -11.63
N LEU A 144 -6.42 -5.47 -12.45
CA LEU A 144 -5.04 -5.71 -12.07
C LEU A 144 -4.15 -4.70 -12.79
N ILE A 145 -3.47 -3.83 -12.03
CA ILE A 145 -2.57 -2.83 -12.62
C ILE A 145 -1.20 -2.96 -11.95
N GLY A 146 -0.17 -3.21 -12.75
CA GLY A 146 1.17 -3.51 -12.29
C GLY A 146 2.18 -2.45 -12.72
N TRP A 147 3.01 -2.01 -11.78
CA TRP A 147 4.15 -1.14 -12.02
C TRP A 147 5.45 -1.78 -11.55
N ALA A 148 6.53 -1.56 -12.30
CA ALA A 148 7.85 -2.04 -11.97
C ALA A 148 8.91 -1.18 -12.66
N GLN A 149 10.09 -1.13 -12.07
CA GLN A 149 11.27 -0.62 -12.75
C GLN A 149 12.00 -1.77 -13.43
N LEU A 150 12.30 -1.63 -14.73
CA LEU A 150 12.82 -2.71 -15.59
C LEU A 150 14.03 -3.44 -14.99
N GLU A 151 14.99 -2.70 -14.41
CA GLU A 151 16.17 -3.29 -13.78
C GLU A 151 15.87 -4.20 -12.59
N LEU A 152 14.85 -3.87 -11.79
CA LEU A 152 14.42 -4.70 -10.67
C LEU A 152 13.58 -5.86 -11.19
N GLN A 153 12.66 -5.61 -12.12
CA GLN A 153 11.83 -6.65 -12.73
C GLN A 153 12.67 -7.79 -13.34
N ASN A 154 13.80 -7.47 -13.96
CA ASN A 154 14.72 -8.44 -14.54
C ASN A 154 15.25 -9.48 -13.54
N PHE A 155 15.09 -9.26 -12.24
CA PHE A 155 15.45 -10.26 -11.24
C PHE A 155 14.62 -11.54 -11.38
N LEU A 156 13.40 -11.44 -11.90
CA LEU A 156 12.54 -12.59 -12.18
C LEU A 156 13.11 -13.53 -13.26
N LEU A 157 14.13 -13.09 -14.01
CA LEU A 157 14.82 -13.90 -15.02
C LEU A 157 15.88 -14.83 -14.43
N TYR A 158 16.37 -14.54 -13.21
CA TYR A 158 17.36 -15.36 -12.52
C TYR A 158 16.78 -16.69 -12.05
N TYR A 159 17.61 -17.73 -12.10
CA TYR A 159 17.26 -19.06 -11.59
C TYR A 159 17.58 -19.19 -10.10
N GLY A 160 16.79 -19.99 -9.40
CA GLY A 160 17.12 -20.44 -8.04
C GLY A 160 16.95 -19.39 -6.93
N VAL A 161 16.12 -18.39 -7.18
CA VAL A 161 15.91 -17.23 -6.30
C VAL A 161 14.77 -17.43 -5.31
N HIS A 162 14.82 -16.71 -4.18
CA HIS A 162 13.76 -16.67 -3.17
C HIS A 162 12.81 -15.50 -3.43
N LEU A 163 11.57 -15.82 -3.80
CA LEU A 163 10.52 -14.84 -4.10
C LEU A 163 9.66 -14.59 -2.86
N PHE A 164 9.33 -13.34 -2.59
CA PHE A 164 8.44 -12.93 -1.51
C PHE A 164 7.18 -12.29 -2.11
N VAL A 165 6.01 -12.71 -1.64
CA VAL A 165 4.70 -12.25 -2.12
C VAL A 165 3.81 -11.90 -0.94
N ASP A 166 3.36 -10.65 -0.87
CA ASP A 166 2.46 -10.19 0.19
C ASP A 166 1.55 -9.05 -0.30
N GLY A 167 0.36 -8.96 0.28
CA GLY A 167 -0.65 -7.96 -0.03
C GLY A 167 -0.93 -7.05 1.16
N THR A 168 -0.76 -5.74 0.99
CA THR A 168 -1.13 -4.76 2.03
C THR A 168 -2.39 -3.99 1.67
N PHE A 169 -3.27 -3.78 2.67
CA PHE A 169 -4.54 -3.06 2.49
C PHE A 169 -4.41 -1.55 2.70
N ARG A 170 -3.51 -1.13 3.60
CA ARG A 170 -3.48 0.25 4.10
C ARG A 170 -2.96 1.25 3.05
N SER A 171 -2.00 0.82 2.24
CA SER A 171 -1.44 1.63 1.13
C SER A 171 -2.29 1.58 -0.15
N ALA A 172 -3.38 0.80 -0.18
CA ALA A 172 -4.22 0.71 -1.37
C ALA A 172 -5.00 2.02 -1.59
N PRO A 173 -4.94 2.61 -2.79
CA PRO A 173 -5.77 3.77 -3.15
C PRO A 173 -7.26 3.45 -3.08
N LYS A 174 -8.08 4.50 -2.96
CA LYS A 174 -9.55 4.35 -2.94
C LYS A 174 -10.02 3.62 -4.22
N GLY A 175 -10.89 2.63 -4.05
CA GLY A 175 -11.40 1.79 -5.14
C GLY A 175 -10.64 0.47 -5.32
N TYR A 176 -9.46 0.33 -4.72
CA TYR A 176 -8.68 -0.91 -4.75
C TYR A 176 -8.73 -1.64 -3.41
N HIS A 177 -8.65 -2.97 -3.47
CA HIS A 177 -8.77 -3.84 -2.30
C HIS A 177 -7.45 -4.05 -1.58
N GLN A 178 -6.33 -4.13 -2.32
CA GLN A 178 -4.98 -4.34 -1.78
C GLN A 178 -3.91 -3.95 -2.81
N VAL A 179 -2.69 -3.71 -2.32
CA VAL A 179 -1.44 -3.63 -3.09
C VAL A 179 -0.70 -4.94 -2.87
N VAL A 180 -0.53 -5.75 -3.91
CA VAL A 180 0.34 -6.93 -3.88
C VAL A 180 1.75 -6.51 -4.28
N THR A 181 2.75 -6.89 -3.51
CA THR A 181 4.16 -6.63 -3.82
C THR A 181 4.88 -7.95 -4.06
N LEU A 182 5.57 -8.03 -5.20
CA LEU A 182 6.58 -9.06 -5.44
C LEU A 182 7.95 -8.50 -5.05
N MET A 183 8.72 -9.24 -4.27
CA MET A 183 10.04 -8.85 -3.79
C MET A 183 11.01 -10.01 -3.88
N MET A 184 12.29 -9.75 -4.10
CA MET A 184 13.31 -10.79 -4.20
C MET A 184 14.59 -10.40 -3.46
N TYR A 185 15.29 -11.41 -2.95
CA TYR A 185 16.62 -11.22 -2.38
C TYR A 185 17.68 -11.19 -3.49
N ASP A 186 18.43 -10.10 -3.59
CA ASP A 186 19.62 -9.97 -4.42
C ASP A 186 20.85 -10.40 -3.61
N PRO A 187 21.45 -11.57 -3.89
CA PRO A 187 22.62 -12.04 -3.18
C PRO A 187 23.87 -11.20 -3.48
N LEU A 188 23.92 -10.49 -4.62
CA LEU A 188 25.07 -9.68 -4.99
C LEU A 188 25.19 -8.42 -4.13
N THR A 189 24.05 -7.78 -3.84
CA THR A 189 24.01 -6.51 -3.10
C THR A 189 23.47 -6.66 -1.69
N GLU A 190 23.11 -7.88 -1.30
CA GLU A 190 22.38 -8.17 -0.07
C GLU A 190 21.18 -7.23 0.11
N LEU A 191 20.37 -7.03 -0.94
CA LEU A 191 19.16 -6.22 -0.91
C LEU A 191 17.91 -7.10 -1.00
N PHE A 192 16.84 -6.69 -0.34
CA PHE A 192 15.50 -7.21 -0.64
C PHE A 192 14.79 -6.19 -1.53
N ALA A 193 14.84 -6.41 -2.83
CA ALA A 193 14.35 -5.45 -3.81
C ALA A 193 12.86 -5.69 -4.10
N PRO A 194 11.99 -4.67 -3.95
CA PRO A 194 10.63 -4.75 -4.46
C PRO A 194 10.66 -4.70 -5.99
N LEU A 195 10.14 -5.74 -6.64
CA LEU A 195 10.21 -5.92 -8.08
C LEU A 195 8.99 -5.31 -8.76
N ILE A 196 7.79 -5.69 -8.31
CA ILE A 196 6.52 -5.32 -8.95
C ILE A 196 5.51 -4.94 -7.87
N PHE A 197 4.82 -3.83 -8.09
CA PHE A 197 3.68 -3.37 -7.30
C PHE A 197 2.40 -3.56 -8.11
N THR A 198 1.44 -4.31 -7.58
CA THR A 198 0.18 -4.59 -8.28
C THR A 198 -1.02 -4.15 -7.46
N LEU A 199 -1.81 -3.24 -8.01
CA LEU A 199 -3.13 -2.92 -7.48
C LEU A 199 -4.17 -3.92 -7.96
N THR A 200 -5.03 -4.36 -7.05
CA THR A 200 -6.13 -5.28 -7.38
C THR A 200 -7.44 -4.88 -6.71
N THR A 201 -8.55 -5.07 -7.41
CA THR A 201 -9.92 -4.94 -6.86
C THR A 201 -10.51 -6.29 -6.42
N SER A 202 -9.69 -7.34 -6.34
CA SER A 202 -10.11 -8.66 -5.90
C SER A 202 -9.02 -9.41 -5.13
N LYS A 203 -9.45 -10.40 -4.35
CA LYS A 203 -8.62 -11.17 -3.40
C LYS A 203 -8.73 -12.69 -3.62
N THR A 204 -9.35 -13.12 -4.72
CA THR A 204 -9.64 -14.53 -5.03
C THR A 204 -8.43 -15.25 -5.64
N GLN A 205 -8.42 -16.59 -5.59
CA GLN A 205 -7.38 -17.41 -6.22
C GLN A 205 -7.25 -17.10 -7.71
N ASN A 206 -8.36 -16.97 -8.43
CA ASN A 206 -8.37 -16.61 -9.84
C ASN A 206 -7.68 -15.25 -10.11
N SER A 207 -7.86 -14.29 -9.20
CA SER A 207 -7.22 -12.97 -9.33
C SER A 207 -5.71 -13.06 -9.15
N TYR A 208 -5.22 -13.87 -8.19
CA TYR A 208 -3.79 -14.12 -8.04
C TYR A 208 -3.22 -14.91 -9.21
N LYS A 209 -3.94 -15.91 -9.73
CA LYS A 209 -3.54 -16.67 -10.91
C LYS A 209 -3.33 -15.75 -12.12
N LYS A 210 -4.31 -14.85 -12.38
CA LYS A 210 -4.20 -13.83 -13.42
C LYS A 210 -3.06 -12.85 -13.17
N LEU A 211 -2.80 -12.46 -11.92
CA LEU A 211 -1.65 -11.62 -11.57
C LEU A 211 -0.33 -12.29 -11.99
N PHE A 212 -0.10 -13.55 -11.63
CA PHE A 212 1.14 -14.24 -12.01
C PHE A 212 1.28 -14.40 -13.52
N TYR A 213 0.18 -14.67 -14.25
CA TYR A 213 0.22 -14.65 -15.71
C TYR A 213 0.59 -13.27 -16.27
N CYS A 214 0.01 -12.18 -15.75
CA CYS A 214 0.40 -10.83 -16.18
C CYS A 214 1.89 -10.58 -15.97
N VAL A 215 2.45 -11.05 -14.85
CA VAL A 215 3.88 -10.96 -14.56
C VAL A 215 4.71 -11.80 -15.53
N GLU A 216 4.31 -13.03 -15.82
CA GLU A 216 4.98 -13.92 -16.78
C GLU A 216 5.01 -13.28 -18.19
N PHE A 217 3.88 -12.77 -18.67
CA PHE A 217 3.79 -12.08 -19.96
C PHE A 217 4.67 -10.84 -20.00
N ALA A 218 4.68 -10.06 -18.92
CA ALA A 218 5.49 -8.85 -18.84
C ALA A 218 7.00 -9.10 -18.81
N VAL A 219 7.43 -10.23 -18.24
CA VAL A 219 8.85 -10.61 -18.15
C VAL A 219 9.28 -11.43 -19.38
N VAL A 220 8.34 -11.84 -20.24
CA VAL A 220 8.57 -12.71 -21.42
C VAL A 220 9.24 -14.04 -21.03
N LYS A 221 9.08 -14.45 -19.76
CA LYS A 221 9.64 -15.69 -19.21
C LYS A 221 8.91 -16.03 -17.93
N LYS A 222 8.57 -17.31 -17.80
CA LYS A 222 8.09 -17.86 -16.54
C LYS A 222 9.23 -17.95 -15.53
N SER A 223 9.10 -17.24 -14.41
CA SER A 223 10.06 -17.34 -13.32
C SER A 223 10.07 -18.76 -12.74
N SER A 224 11.23 -19.21 -12.25
CA SER A 224 11.37 -20.51 -11.58
C SER A 224 12.03 -20.34 -10.20
N PRO A 225 11.31 -19.75 -9.24
CA PRO A 225 11.84 -19.56 -7.89
C PRO A 225 12.06 -20.90 -7.19
N ASN A 226 13.11 -21.01 -6.38
CA ASN A 226 13.34 -22.18 -5.53
C ASN A 226 12.34 -22.23 -4.38
N ASP A 227 12.16 -21.06 -3.76
CA ASP A 227 11.25 -20.88 -2.64
C ASP A 227 10.36 -19.66 -2.90
N VAL A 228 9.09 -19.78 -2.54
CA VAL A 228 8.16 -18.65 -2.46
C VAL A 228 7.72 -18.49 -1.02
N VAL A 229 8.00 -17.32 -0.46
CA VAL A 229 7.56 -16.89 0.86
C VAL A 229 6.31 -16.06 0.70
N CYS A 230 5.21 -16.47 1.33
CA CYS A 230 3.97 -15.70 1.31
C CYS A 230 3.20 -15.83 2.63
N ASP A 231 2.27 -14.90 2.85
CA ASP A 231 1.30 -15.00 3.93
C ASP A 231 0.33 -16.17 3.72
N PHE A 232 -0.28 -16.63 4.82
CA PHE A 232 -1.24 -17.73 4.80
C PHE A 232 -2.59 -17.34 4.25
N LYS A 233 -2.62 -17.22 2.93
CA LYS A 233 -3.84 -17.00 2.17
C LYS A 233 -4.00 -18.12 1.17
N ALA A 234 -5.07 -18.91 1.33
CA ALA A 234 -5.35 -20.08 0.52
C ALA A 234 -5.34 -19.75 -0.97
N ALA A 235 -5.98 -18.64 -1.31
CA ALA A 235 -5.95 -18.12 -2.66
C ALA A 235 -4.53 -17.92 -3.23
N VAL A 236 -3.57 -17.44 -2.44
CA VAL A 236 -2.19 -17.23 -2.88
C VAL A 236 -1.44 -18.55 -2.95
N ILE A 237 -1.55 -19.38 -1.91
CA ILE A 237 -0.87 -20.67 -1.81
C ILE A 237 -1.28 -21.61 -2.93
N PHE A 238 -2.59 -21.80 -3.16
CA PHE A 238 -3.09 -22.68 -4.22
C PHE A 238 -2.67 -22.16 -5.60
N THR A 239 -2.68 -20.84 -5.81
CA THR A 239 -2.13 -20.25 -7.03
C THR A 239 -0.65 -20.54 -7.20
N ILE A 240 0.18 -20.42 -6.16
CA ILE A 240 1.62 -20.71 -6.26
C ILE A 240 1.84 -22.19 -6.58
N ARG A 241 1.12 -23.12 -5.94
CA ARG A 241 1.22 -24.56 -6.25
C ARG A 241 0.91 -24.86 -7.71
N GLU A 242 -0.13 -24.24 -8.23
CA GLU A 242 -0.56 -24.43 -9.61
C GLU A 242 0.44 -23.79 -10.59
N HIS A 243 0.87 -22.57 -10.30
CA HIS A 243 1.69 -21.78 -11.22
C HIS A 243 3.18 -22.17 -11.16
N PHE A 244 3.70 -22.56 -9.99
CA PHE A 244 5.08 -22.99 -9.75
C PHE A 244 5.13 -24.36 -9.03
N PRO A 245 4.81 -25.47 -9.72
CA PRO A 245 4.63 -26.78 -9.09
C PRO A 245 5.90 -27.37 -8.46
N LYS A 246 7.08 -26.92 -8.90
CA LYS A 246 8.39 -27.37 -8.38
C LYS A 246 8.92 -26.51 -7.23
N THR A 247 8.24 -25.41 -6.90
CA THR A 247 8.70 -24.45 -5.91
C THR A 247 8.26 -24.86 -4.52
N LYS A 248 9.19 -24.76 -3.56
CA LYS A 248 8.86 -24.93 -2.15
C LYS A 248 8.10 -23.70 -1.66
N ILE A 249 6.92 -23.91 -1.09
CA ILE A 249 6.15 -22.84 -0.45
C ILE A 249 6.58 -22.76 1.00
N ILE A 250 7.00 -21.57 1.41
CA ILE A 250 7.41 -21.25 2.77
C ILE A 250 6.29 -20.37 3.37
N GLY A 251 5.28 -21.02 3.96
CA GLY A 251 4.21 -20.36 4.70
C GLY A 251 4.52 -20.23 6.20
N TYR A 252 4.32 -19.03 6.78
CA TYR A 252 4.45 -18.73 8.23
C TYR A 252 3.42 -19.36 9.21
N LEU A 253 3.56 -20.65 9.56
CA LEU A 253 2.67 -21.34 10.50
C LEU A 253 3.46 -22.16 11.50
N ILE A 254 2.91 -22.17 12.71
CA ILE A 254 3.43 -22.84 13.89
C ILE A 254 3.03 -24.32 13.79
N SER A 255 3.99 -25.24 13.77
CA SER A 255 3.72 -26.69 13.73
C SER A 255 2.95 -27.17 14.97
N VAL A 256 2.43 -28.40 14.97
CA VAL A 256 1.81 -29.01 16.15
C VAL A 256 2.74 -28.94 17.38
N GLN A 257 4.06 -29.17 17.19
CA GLN A 257 5.03 -28.99 18.27
C GLN A 257 5.20 -27.51 18.66
N GLY A 258 5.09 -26.60 17.70
CA GLY A 258 5.07 -25.17 17.94
C GLY A 258 3.82 -24.71 18.73
N VAL A 259 2.65 -25.34 18.53
CA VAL A 259 1.43 -25.05 19.29
C VAL A 259 1.62 -25.46 20.75
N ALA A 260 2.20 -26.64 21.00
CA ALA A 260 2.57 -27.08 22.35
C ALA A 260 3.55 -26.11 23.02
N TRP A 261 4.55 -25.63 22.27
CA TRP A 261 5.50 -24.63 22.76
C TRP A 261 4.84 -23.28 23.07
N VAL A 262 3.92 -22.80 22.21
CA VAL A 262 3.15 -21.56 22.45
C VAL A 262 2.28 -21.70 23.69
N LYS A 263 1.56 -22.82 23.84
CA LYS A 263 0.76 -23.16 25.04
C LYS A 263 1.62 -23.10 26.29
N ALA A 264 2.81 -23.71 26.26
CA ALA A 264 3.77 -23.69 27.36
C ALA A 264 4.29 -22.27 27.68
N LYS A 265 4.60 -21.46 26.67
CA LYS A 265 5.07 -20.08 26.87
C LYS A 265 3.98 -19.14 27.40
N ILE A 266 2.74 -19.35 26.99
CA ILE A 266 1.60 -18.59 27.54
C ILE A 266 1.41 -18.95 29.01
N LYS A 267 1.44 -20.25 29.37
CA LYS A 267 1.39 -20.70 30.78
C LYS A 267 2.51 -20.06 31.62
N GLN A 268 3.75 -20.11 31.13
CA GLN A 268 4.90 -19.47 31.81
C GLN A 268 4.71 -17.96 32.03
N ARG A 269 4.14 -17.24 31.05
CA ARG A 269 3.87 -15.80 31.18
C ARG A 269 2.70 -15.49 32.11
N CYS A 270 1.68 -16.35 32.13
CA CYS A 270 0.57 -16.28 33.08
C CYS A 270 1.11 -16.40 34.52
N GLU A 271 1.93 -17.42 34.79
CA GLU A 271 2.60 -17.63 36.08
C GLU A 271 3.47 -16.42 36.48
N ALA A 272 4.35 -15.96 35.59
CA ALA A 272 5.24 -14.82 35.87
C ALA A 272 4.50 -13.50 36.14
N LYS A 273 3.26 -13.36 35.67
CA LYS A 273 2.41 -12.18 35.89
C LYS A 273 1.37 -12.39 37.00
N GLY A 274 1.35 -13.55 37.65
CA GLY A 274 0.33 -13.91 38.64
C GLY A 274 -1.09 -14.00 38.06
N VAL A 275 -1.24 -14.16 36.74
CA VAL A 275 -2.53 -14.28 36.07
C VAL A 275 -2.85 -15.77 35.87
N PRO A 276 -4.03 -16.26 36.29
CA PRO A 276 -4.38 -17.66 36.08
C PRO A 276 -4.54 -17.97 34.59
N TYR A 277 -3.95 -19.08 34.16
CA TYR A 277 -4.12 -19.58 32.80
C TYR A 277 -5.55 -20.08 32.59
N SER A 278 -6.23 -19.58 31.56
CA SER A 278 -7.59 -20.00 31.20
C SER A 278 -7.57 -21.03 30.08
N ARG A 279 -7.97 -22.27 30.39
CA ARG A 279 -8.17 -23.32 29.37
C ARG A 279 -9.24 -22.93 28.36
N GLU A 280 -10.30 -22.26 28.80
CA GLU A 280 -11.41 -21.84 27.95
C GLU A 280 -10.99 -20.76 26.93
N LYS A 281 -10.26 -19.73 27.37
CA LYS A 281 -9.71 -18.72 26.44
C LYS A 281 -8.72 -19.32 25.45
N TRP A 282 -7.92 -20.30 25.89
CA TRP A 282 -7.04 -21.05 25.00
C TRP A 282 -7.83 -21.87 23.97
N ARG A 283 -8.93 -22.51 24.37
CA ARG A 283 -9.82 -23.27 23.48
C ARG A 283 -10.44 -22.36 22.43
N GLN A 284 -10.99 -21.21 22.82
CA GLN A 284 -11.56 -20.22 21.90
C GLN A 284 -10.50 -19.67 20.93
N PHE A 285 -9.31 -19.33 21.43
CA PHE A 285 -8.17 -18.95 20.59
C PHE A 285 -7.78 -20.07 19.63
N ARG A 286 -7.75 -21.32 20.09
CA ARG A 286 -7.44 -22.50 19.27
C ARG A 286 -8.50 -22.76 18.21
N GLN A 287 -9.79 -22.63 18.51
CA GLN A 287 -10.85 -22.78 17.51
C GLN A 287 -10.77 -21.69 16.44
N TYR A 288 -10.54 -20.44 16.85
CA TYR A 288 -10.30 -19.33 15.93
C TYR A 288 -9.05 -19.55 15.06
N PHE A 289 -7.97 -20.09 15.65
CA PHE A 289 -6.70 -20.27 14.96
C PHE A 289 -6.64 -21.57 14.13
N ALA A 290 -7.25 -22.67 14.57
CA ALA A 290 -7.14 -23.99 13.97
C ALA A 290 -7.96 -24.12 12.68
N ARG A 291 -9.18 -23.57 12.65
CA ARG A 291 -10.08 -23.66 11.49
C ARG A 291 -9.45 -23.10 10.20
N PRO A 292 -8.87 -21.88 10.21
CA PRO A 292 -8.23 -21.32 9.02
C PRO A 292 -6.84 -21.89 8.75
N CYS A 293 -6.10 -22.33 9.78
CA CYS A 293 -4.67 -22.59 9.65
C CYS A 293 -4.27 -24.07 9.59
N LEU A 294 -5.00 -24.95 10.29
CA LEU A 294 -4.64 -26.35 10.46
C LEU A 294 -5.54 -27.28 9.64
N GLU A 295 -6.82 -26.93 9.49
CA GLU A 295 -7.77 -27.68 8.66
C GLU A 295 -7.64 -27.32 7.18
N GLN A 296 -7.39 -26.05 6.86
CA GLN A 296 -7.36 -25.55 5.47
C GLN A 296 -6.01 -25.78 4.76
N TYR A 297 -4.92 -25.99 5.50
CA TYR A 297 -3.57 -26.11 4.94
C TYR A 297 -2.90 -27.41 5.36
N PRO A 298 -2.60 -28.31 4.41
CA PRO A 298 -1.90 -29.54 4.74
C PRO A 298 -0.49 -29.22 5.28
N PRO A 299 0.03 -30.00 6.26
CA PRO A 299 1.28 -29.72 6.96
C PRO A 299 2.48 -29.41 6.05
N GLU A 300 2.53 -29.96 4.84
CA GLU A 300 3.54 -29.72 3.79
C GLU A 300 3.73 -28.24 3.43
N LEU A 301 2.75 -27.40 3.68
CA LEU A 301 2.79 -25.95 3.46
C LEU A 301 3.40 -25.17 4.61
N TRP A 302 3.55 -25.81 5.75
CA TRP A 302 4.02 -25.16 6.95
C TRP A 302 5.53 -25.05 6.85
N ASN A 303 6.08 -23.90 7.24
CA ASN A 303 7.52 -23.63 7.31
C ASN A 303 8.38 -24.68 8.02
N ILE A 304 7.78 -25.66 8.71
CA ILE A 304 8.44 -26.64 9.57
C ILE A 304 8.27 -28.07 9.04
N PHE A 305 7.43 -28.32 8.03
CA PHE A 305 7.26 -29.66 7.48
C PHE A 305 8.45 -30.04 6.59
N ASN A 306 9.07 -31.18 6.90
CA ASN A 306 10.36 -31.65 6.37
C ASN A 306 11.59 -30.78 6.64
N VAL A 307 11.59 -29.96 7.69
CA VAL A 307 12.80 -29.22 8.06
C VAL A 307 13.61 -29.99 9.12
N GLU A 308 14.56 -30.80 8.67
CA GLU A 308 15.67 -31.33 9.51
C GLU A 308 16.61 -30.23 10.02
N ARG A 309 16.38 -28.97 9.62
CA ARG A 309 17.16 -27.78 10.01
C ARG A 309 16.29 -26.78 10.80
N LYS A 310 16.72 -26.45 12.01
CA LYS A 310 16.47 -25.17 12.72
C LYS A 310 15.10 -24.51 12.48
N ILE A 311 14.18 -24.74 13.41
CA ILE A 311 12.88 -24.06 13.54
C ILE A 311 13.01 -22.56 13.29
N VAL A 312 12.42 -22.09 12.19
CA VAL A 312 12.40 -20.67 11.83
C VAL A 312 11.19 -20.04 12.50
N ASN A 313 11.39 -19.44 13.67
CA ASN A 313 10.44 -18.49 14.23
C ASN A 313 11.18 -17.18 14.49
N ARG A 314 10.82 -16.12 13.74
CA ARG A 314 10.54 -14.75 14.24
C ARG A 314 10.45 -13.74 13.09
N THR A 315 9.24 -13.26 12.82
CA THR A 315 8.84 -11.82 12.78
C THR A 315 9.83 -10.79 12.20
N ASN A 316 10.57 -11.13 11.15
CA ASN A 316 11.39 -10.17 10.39
C ASN A 316 11.24 -10.45 8.89
N ASN A 317 10.00 -10.65 8.42
CA ASN A 317 9.72 -10.75 7.00
C ASN A 317 10.18 -9.42 6.35
N PRO A 318 11.19 -9.45 5.46
CA PRO A 318 11.66 -8.25 4.77
C PRO A 318 10.51 -7.52 4.06
N LEU A 319 9.53 -8.28 3.57
CA LEU A 319 8.36 -7.74 2.91
C LEU A 319 7.38 -7.06 3.89
N GLU A 320 7.19 -7.61 5.09
CA GLU A 320 6.41 -6.96 6.15
C GLU A 320 7.08 -5.66 6.64
N ARG A 321 8.42 -5.68 6.81
CA ARG A 321 9.19 -4.47 7.13
C ARG A 321 9.03 -3.43 6.02
N PHE A 322 9.14 -3.85 4.77
CA PHE A 322 8.93 -2.99 3.61
C PHE A 322 7.51 -2.42 3.58
N HIS A 323 6.48 -3.22 3.84
CA HIS A 323 5.11 -2.73 3.91
C HIS A 323 4.90 -1.75 5.07
N ARG A 324 5.59 -1.90 6.21
CA ARG A 324 5.57 -0.87 7.26
C ARG A 324 6.14 0.45 6.77
N GLU A 325 7.26 0.41 6.04
CA GLU A 325 7.86 1.60 5.43
C GLU A 325 6.94 2.23 4.38
N LEU A 326 6.38 1.40 3.48
CA LEU A 326 5.43 1.83 2.47
C LEU A 326 4.20 2.49 3.11
N ASN A 327 3.60 1.83 4.10
CA ASN A 327 2.44 2.33 4.83
C ASN A 327 2.72 3.61 5.62
N ALA A 328 3.98 3.88 6.00
CA ALA A 328 4.36 5.12 6.66
C ALA A 328 4.41 6.32 5.69
N ARG A 329 4.60 6.08 4.39
CA ARG A 329 4.62 7.13 3.35
C ARG A 329 3.23 7.58 2.88
N PHE A 330 2.17 6.87 3.29
CA PHE A 330 0.79 7.16 2.90
C PHE A 330 -0.11 7.50 4.09
N LYS A 331 -0.98 8.50 3.90
CA LYS A 331 -2.21 8.62 4.69
C LYS A 331 -3.20 7.55 4.22
N ARG A 332 -4.17 7.18 5.07
CA ARG A 332 -5.16 6.15 4.72
C ARG A 332 -5.90 6.54 3.43
N GLN A 333 -5.90 5.64 2.42
CA GLN A 333 -6.57 5.82 1.12
C GLN A 333 -6.07 7.04 0.32
N SER A 334 -4.78 7.05 -0.03
CA SER A 334 -4.18 8.07 -0.92
C SER A 334 -4.78 8.06 -2.33
N SER A 335 -4.54 9.13 -3.10
CA SER A 335 -4.91 9.18 -4.51
C SER A 335 -4.05 8.22 -5.34
N LEU A 336 -4.59 7.70 -6.45
CA LEU A 336 -3.86 6.78 -7.34
C LEU A 336 -2.57 7.43 -7.90
N LYS A 337 -2.62 8.72 -8.26
CA LYS A 337 -1.45 9.47 -8.73
C LYS A 337 -0.35 9.56 -7.66
N ARG A 338 -0.71 9.86 -6.41
CA ARG A 338 0.24 9.92 -5.29
C ARG A 338 0.85 8.55 -5.02
N PHE A 339 0.02 7.51 -5.06
CA PHE A 339 0.48 6.13 -4.94
C PHE A 339 1.55 5.79 -5.98
N VAL A 340 1.27 5.99 -7.27
CA VAL A 340 2.21 5.66 -8.35
C VAL A 340 3.52 6.44 -8.22
N LYS A 341 3.45 7.75 -8.00
CA LYS A 341 4.63 8.58 -7.76
C LYS A 341 5.49 8.06 -6.60
N THR A 342 4.86 7.59 -5.53
CA THR A 342 5.57 7.15 -4.32
C THR A 342 6.25 5.79 -4.53
N ILE A 343 5.57 4.82 -5.17
CA ILE A 343 6.19 3.52 -5.49
C ILE A 343 7.29 3.66 -6.53
N GLU A 344 7.17 4.63 -7.43
CA GLU A 344 8.20 4.97 -8.41
C GLU A 344 9.45 5.55 -7.75
N GLU A 345 9.29 6.53 -6.85
CA GLU A 345 10.40 7.09 -6.05
C GLU A 345 11.09 6.00 -5.21
N ILE A 346 10.33 5.04 -4.67
CA ILE A 346 10.89 3.86 -3.99
C ILE A 346 11.69 3.00 -4.97
N ALA A 347 11.11 2.62 -6.11
CA ALA A 347 11.77 1.75 -7.08
C ALA A 347 13.08 2.37 -7.60
N GLN A 348 13.06 3.68 -7.90
CA GLN A 348 14.23 4.45 -8.30
C GLN A 348 15.30 4.44 -7.21
N HIS A 349 14.92 4.66 -5.94
CA HIS A 349 15.86 4.59 -4.84
C HIS A 349 16.54 3.22 -4.75
N TYR A 350 15.79 2.12 -4.91
CA TYR A 350 16.35 0.77 -4.90
C TYR A 350 17.33 0.53 -6.06
N VAL A 351 17.03 1.06 -7.25
CA VAL A 351 17.96 0.97 -8.40
C VAL A 351 19.24 1.75 -8.13
N ILE A 352 19.14 2.99 -7.64
CA ILE A 352 20.30 3.83 -7.32
C ILE A 352 21.14 3.17 -6.22
N LEU A 353 20.51 2.71 -5.15
CA LEU A 353 21.18 2.03 -4.04
C LEU A 353 21.91 0.77 -4.52
N ARG A 354 21.25 -0.07 -5.33
CA ARG A 354 21.85 -1.28 -5.88
C ARG A 354 23.08 -0.95 -6.72
N ARG A 355 22.97 0.01 -7.64
CA ARG A 355 24.10 0.45 -8.49
C ARG A 355 25.25 1.00 -7.65
N GLY A 356 24.93 1.78 -6.61
CA GLY A 356 25.92 2.31 -5.67
C GLY A 356 26.66 1.22 -4.87
N ILE A 357 25.98 0.14 -4.49
CA ILE A 357 26.62 -1.01 -3.83
C ILE A 357 27.54 -1.74 -4.81
N ILE A 358 27.07 -2.00 -6.03
CA ILE A 358 27.87 -2.69 -7.06
C ILE A 358 29.13 -1.89 -7.42
N SER A 359 29.03 -0.56 -7.49
CA SER A 359 30.18 0.32 -7.76
C SER A 359 31.06 0.62 -6.54
N GLY A 360 30.69 0.13 -5.35
CA GLY A 360 31.42 0.37 -4.10
C GLY A 360 31.25 1.77 -3.51
N VAL A 361 30.37 2.60 -4.05
CA VAL A 361 30.09 3.98 -3.57
C VAL A 361 29.16 3.98 -2.35
N ALA A 362 28.35 2.93 -2.17
CA ALA A 362 27.47 2.76 -1.02
C ALA A 362 27.73 1.41 -0.33
N PRO A 363 27.72 1.34 1.01
CA PRO A 363 27.83 0.06 1.71
C PRO A 363 26.53 -0.74 1.56
N ALA A 364 26.66 -2.07 1.48
CA ALA A 364 25.50 -2.95 1.64
C ALA A 364 24.84 -2.70 3.00
N PRO A 365 23.50 -2.76 3.11
CA PRO A 365 22.83 -2.48 4.37
C PRO A 365 23.33 -3.40 5.48
N ALA A 366 23.77 -2.83 6.59
CA ALA A 366 24.15 -3.60 7.76
C ALA A 366 22.93 -4.36 8.29
N ARG A 367 22.88 -5.66 7.99
CA ARG A 367 21.89 -6.56 8.56
C ARG A 367 22.49 -7.16 9.82
N SER A 368 21.65 -7.33 10.84
CA SER A 368 21.94 -8.41 11.77
C SER A 368 22.09 -9.66 10.91
N THR A 369 23.23 -10.37 11.04
CA THR A 369 23.37 -11.70 10.45
C THR A 369 22.07 -12.42 10.70
N MET A 370 21.47 -13.01 9.67
CA MET A 370 20.25 -13.81 9.84
C MET A 370 20.63 -14.98 10.76
N ARG A 371 20.62 -14.72 12.07
CA ARG A 371 20.86 -15.69 13.11
C ARG A 371 19.55 -16.44 13.17
N PHE A 372 19.48 -17.47 12.34
CA PHE A 372 18.60 -18.59 12.61
C PHE A 372 18.83 -18.95 14.09
N PRO A 373 17.82 -18.81 14.95
CA PRO A 373 17.95 -19.22 16.33
C PRO A 373 18.50 -20.65 16.36
N GLY A 374 19.49 -20.89 17.23
CA GLY A 374 19.92 -22.26 17.52
C GLY A 374 18.71 -23.07 17.95
N ALA A 375 18.68 -24.35 17.57
CA ALA A 375 17.56 -25.26 17.78
C ALA A 375 16.95 -25.08 19.18
N ALA A 376 15.68 -24.71 19.26
CA ALA A 376 14.91 -25.02 20.46
C ALA A 376 14.76 -26.55 20.46
N LYS A 377 15.27 -27.22 21.51
CA LYS A 377 14.93 -28.63 21.75
C LYS A 377 13.41 -28.69 21.91
N LEU A 378 12.73 -29.15 20.86
CA LEU A 378 11.32 -29.51 20.97
C LEU A 378 11.24 -30.72 21.90
N PRO A 379 10.26 -30.78 22.81
CA PRO A 379 10.02 -31.99 23.56
C PRO A 379 9.74 -33.13 22.57
N GLU A 380 10.41 -34.27 22.75
CA GLU A 380 10.01 -35.50 22.08
C GLU A 380 8.55 -35.81 22.42
N SER A 381 7.85 -36.44 21.48
CA SER A 381 6.41 -36.69 21.50
C SER A 381 5.93 -37.67 22.57
N SER A 382 6.57 -37.73 23.74
CA SER A 382 6.07 -38.44 24.89
C SER A 382 5.28 -37.46 25.77
N ARG A 383 3.96 -37.54 25.68
CA ARG A 383 2.92 -36.76 26.40
C ARG A 383 2.30 -35.61 25.61
N SER A 384 1.65 -35.92 24.48
CA SER A 384 0.32 -35.33 24.30
C SER A 384 -0.57 -35.94 25.38
N SER A 385 -1.04 -35.14 26.33
CA SER A 385 -2.19 -35.56 27.15
C SER A 385 -3.34 -35.88 26.20
N SER A 386 -4.11 -36.93 26.48
CA SER A 386 -5.27 -37.37 25.68
C SER A 386 -6.20 -36.21 25.25
N GLU A 387 -6.31 -35.16 26.07
CA GLU A 387 -7.06 -33.93 25.76
C GLU A 387 -6.62 -33.19 24.48
N ASP A 388 -5.35 -33.27 24.08
CA ASP A 388 -4.83 -32.61 22.86
C ASP A 388 -5.06 -33.47 21.59
N LEU A 389 -5.38 -34.77 21.74
CA LEU A 389 -5.77 -35.71 20.69
C LEU A 389 -7.30 -35.83 20.53
N GLU A 390 -8.07 -35.69 21.60
CA GLU A 390 -9.54 -35.73 21.56
C GLU A 390 -10.13 -34.59 20.71
N LEU A 391 -9.49 -33.42 20.67
CA LEU A 391 -9.87 -32.31 19.79
C LEU A 391 -9.54 -32.56 18.31
N GLN A 392 -8.91 -33.68 17.96
CA GLN A 392 -8.61 -34.10 16.60
C GLN A 392 -9.66 -35.06 16.03
N TYR A 393 -10.50 -35.65 16.89
CA TYR A 393 -11.52 -36.64 16.51
C TYR A 393 -12.96 -36.13 16.66
N ASP A 394 -13.20 -35.01 17.33
CA ASP A 394 -14.54 -34.40 17.45
C ASP A 394 -14.89 -33.49 16.25
N THR A 395 -14.53 -33.91 15.03
CA THR A 395 -14.72 -33.15 13.77
C THR A 395 -15.66 -33.83 12.77
N SER A 396 -16.40 -34.84 13.21
CA SER A 396 -17.49 -35.45 12.43
C SER A 396 -18.85 -34.95 12.91
N LEU A 397 -19.17 -33.69 12.62
CA LEU A 397 -20.54 -33.17 12.72
C LEU A 397 -20.86 -32.30 11.50
N GLU A 398 -21.70 -32.91 10.66
CA GLU A 398 -22.69 -32.36 9.72
C GLU A 398 -22.32 -31.13 8.88
N TYR A 399 -22.24 -31.39 7.58
CA TYR A 399 -22.41 -30.40 6.53
C TYR A 399 -23.81 -29.78 6.65
N GLU A 400 -23.91 -28.57 7.18
CA GLU A 400 -24.94 -27.64 6.77
C GLU A 400 -24.30 -26.52 5.94
N GLU A 401 -24.75 -26.43 4.69
CA GLU A 401 -24.54 -25.29 3.81
C GLU A 401 -25.05 -24.01 4.50
N ALA A 402 -24.14 -23.23 5.08
CA ALA A 402 -24.45 -21.88 5.53
C ALA A 402 -24.28 -20.91 4.35
N THR A 403 -25.42 -20.48 3.83
CA THR A 403 -25.61 -19.36 2.91
C THR A 403 -24.96 -18.07 3.43
N ASP A 404 -24.33 -17.33 2.51
CA ASP A 404 -23.79 -15.98 2.71
C ASP A 404 -24.89 -14.99 3.10
N ASP A 405 -24.72 -14.33 4.25
CA ASP A 405 -25.31 -13.03 4.60
C ASP A 405 -24.20 -11.99 4.88
#